data_AF-A0A2H0EV48-F1
#
_entry.id   AF-A0A2H0EV48-F1
#
_cell.length_a   1.000
_cell.length_b   1.000
_cell.length_c   1.000
_cell.angle_alpha   90.00
_cell.angle_beta   90.00
_cell.angle_gamma   90.00
#
_symmetry.space_group_name_H-M   'P 1'
#
loop_
_entity.id
_entity.type
_entity.pdbx_description
1 polymer ?
#
loop_
_entity_poly.entity_id
_entity_poly.type
_entity_poly.pdbx_seq_one_letter_code
_entity_poly.pdbx_strand_id
1 'polypeptide(L)'
;RRPDGARVALDLDTLTLAGRLCQEDFLLMAPGEPEFRLVAGVLCFPSRWSLSEKLGRPLTAIHGPVPIYDATMARRVNRVFAALAPERPLMRVNWLVAPTDRLRLAQREAEKAPHGGRDGGRDGRFWLRTERQTLRRLTITGAVVFTVKTTLTPLAALTQAQRGALGARLAEWPEADIAYRGGGAQHAAALAALDWCA
;
A
#
# COMPACT_ATOMS: atom_id res chain seq x y z
N ARG A 1 -25.23 -10.66 3.92
CA ARG A 1 -25.37 -9.87 2.66
C ARG A 1 -24.62 -8.57 2.86
N ARG A 2 -23.80 -8.13 1.92
CA ARG A 2 -23.01 -6.89 2.01
C ARG A 2 -23.87 -5.65 1.70
N PRO A 3 -23.40 -4.43 2.04
CA PRO A 3 -24.11 -3.19 1.70
C PRO A 3 -24.36 -2.98 0.20
N ASP A 4 -23.50 -3.50 -0.67
CA ASP A 4 -23.66 -3.47 -2.14
C ASP A 4 -24.57 -4.59 -2.68
N GLY A 5 -25.22 -5.34 -1.79
CA GLY A 5 -26.16 -6.39 -2.13
C GLY A 5 -25.55 -7.75 -2.45
N ALA A 6 -24.22 -7.85 -2.56
CA ALA A 6 -23.52 -9.12 -2.79
C ALA A 6 -23.74 -10.11 -1.63
N ARG A 7 -23.88 -11.39 -1.98
CA ARG A 7 -23.94 -12.50 -1.02
C ARG A 7 -22.55 -13.14 -0.92
N VAL A 8 -22.13 -13.42 0.31
CA VAL A 8 -20.84 -14.06 0.62
C VAL A 8 -21.16 -15.33 1.38
N ALA A 9 -20.66 -16.46 0.89
CA ALA A 9 -20.76 -17.74 1.58
C ALA A 9 -19.84 -17.73 2.81
N LEU A 10 -20.32 -18.26 3.94
CA LEU A 10 -19.60 -18.20 5.22
C LEU A 10 -18.75 -19.45 5.48
N ASP A 11 -18.81 -20.44 4.60
CA ASP A 11 -18.06 -21.70 4.60
C ASP A 11 -16.72 -21.61 3.87
N LEU A 12 -16.35 -20.41 3.39
CA LEU A 12 -15.03 -20.13 2.83
C LEU A 12 -13.94 -20.19 3.92
N ASP A 13 -12.68 -20.37 3.51
CA ASP A 13 -11.56 -20.22 4.44
C ASP A 13 -11.55 -18.80 5.04
N THR A 14 -11.06 -18.70 6.28
CA THR A 14 -11.14 -17.47 7.09
C THR A 14 -10.54 -16.25 6.40
N LEU A 15 -9.45 -16.42 5.65
CA LEU A 15 -8.76 -15.30 5.02
C LEU A 15 -9.53 -14.81 3.78
N THR A 16 -10.03 -15.73 2.96
CA THR A 16 -10.92 -15.41 1.84
C THR A 16 -12.21 -14.76 2.33
N LEU A 17 -12.81 -15.29 3.40
CA LEU A 17 -14.01 -14.72 4.00
C LEU A 17 -13.76 -13.28 4.47
N ALA A 18 -12.65 -13.02 5.16
CA ALA A 18 -12.26 -11.67 5.58
C ALA A 18 -12.12 -10.71 4.38
N GLY A 19 -11.41 -11.12 3.32
CA GLY A 19 -11.26 -10.31 2.11
C GLY A 19 -12.56 -10.09 1.31
N ARG A 20 -13.57 -10.96 1.48
CA ARG A 20 -14.90 -10.78 0.87
C ARG A 20 -15.80 -9.87 1.69
N LEU A 21 -15.63 -9.83 3.03
CA LEU A 21 -16.46 -9.06 3.95
C LEU A 21 -15.90 -7.66 4.25
N CYS A 22 -14.59 -7.48 4.21
CA CYS A 22 -13.91 -6.23 4.52
C CYS A 22 -13.33 -5.55 3.26
N GLN A 23 -13.18 -4.23 3.32
CA GLN A 23 -12.61 -3.41 2.23
C GLN A 23 -11.10 -3.21 2.40
N GLU A 24 -10.39 -4.27 2.79
CA GLU A 24 -8.97 -4.25 3.08
C GLU A 24 -8.29 -5.42 2.36
N ASP A 25 -7.04 -5.21 1.95
CA ASP A 25 -6.14 -6.33 1.69
C ASP A 25 -5.72 -6.92 3.03
N PHE A 26 -5.56 -8.24 3.09
CA PHE A 26 -5.13 -8.97 4.28
C PHE A 26 -3.86 -9.73 3.97
N LEU A 27 -2.82 -9.53 4.77
CA LEU A 27 -1.54 -10.19 4.64
C LEU A 27 -1.19 -10.81 5.98
N LEU A 28 -0.78 -12.08 5.98
CA LEU A 28 -0.44 -12.81 7.20
C LEU A 28 1.06 -13.00 7.27
N MET A 29 1.66 -12.39 8.29
CA MET A 29 3.09 -12.48 8.57
C MET A 29 3.31 -13.45 9.72
N ALA A 30 3.87 -14.63 9.46
CA ALA A 30 4.18 -15.60 10.51
C ALA A 30 5.56 -15.31 11.12
N PRO A 31 5.77 -15.59 12.43
CA PRO A 31 7.11 -15.57 13.02
C PRO A 31 8.00 -16.58 12.29
N GLY A 32 9.28 -16.24 12.13
CA GLY A 32 10.28 -17.11 11.53
C GLY A 32 11.68 -16.64 11.90
N GLU A 33 12.65 -17.52 11.72
CA GLU A 33 14.07 -17.19 11.89
C GLU A 33 14.68 -16.81 10.53
N PRO A 34 15.43 -15.68 10.42
CA PRO A 34 15.65 -14.65 11.44
C PRO A 34 14.55 -13.57 11.52
N GLU A 35 13.56 -13.61 10.63
CA GLU A 35 12.55 -12.56 10.48
C GLU A 35 11.15 -13.13 10.18
N PHE A 36 10.12 -12.32 10.43
CA PHE A 36 8.75 -12.62 10.01
C PHE A 36 8.65 -12.78 8.48
N ARG A 37 7.81 -13.71 8.04
CA ARG A 37 7.62 -14.05 6.62
C ARG A 37 6.16 -13.93 6.20
N LEU A 38 5.92 -13.47 4.98
CA LEU A 38 4.58 -13.43 4.40
C LEU A 38 4.15 -14.84 4.02
N VAL A 39 3.23 -15.44 4.76
CA VAL A 39 2.82 -16.84 4.57
C VAL A 39 1.47 -17.01 3.88
N ALA A 40 0.63 -15.97 3.92
CA ALA A 40 -0.66 -15.96 3.24
C ALA A 40 -1.10 -14.53 2.94
N GLY A 41 -2.01 -14.36 1.99
CA GLY A 41 -2.61 -13.05 1.74
C GLY A 41 -3.80 -13.09 0.80
N VAL A 42 -4.68 -12.11 0.97
CA VAL A 42 -5.68 -11.67 -0.01
C VAL A 42 -5.30 -10.25 -0.41
N LEU A 43 -4.86 -10.08 -1.66
CA LEU A 43 -4.32 -8.83 -2.19
C LEU A 43 -5.13 -8.37 -3.41
N CYS A 44 -6.19 -7.62 -3.14
CA CYS A 44 -7.14 -7.09 -4.10
C CYS A 44 -6.67 -5.74 -4.66
N PHE A 45 -6.08 -4.88 -3.83
CA PHE A 45 -5.77 -3.49 -4.14
C PHE A 45 -4.26 -3.18 -4.06
N PRO A 46 -3.36 -3.96 -4.68
CA PRO A 46 -1.94 -3.70 -4.62
C PRO A 46 -1.55 -2.37 -5.28
N SER A 47 -0.46 -1.79 -4.79
CA SER A 47 0.21 -0.65 -5.39
C SER A 47 1.51 -1.08 -6.07
N ARG A 48 1.39 -1.66 -7.26
CA ARG A 48 2.50 -2.04 -8.16
C ARG A 48 3.43 -3.13 -7.62
N TRP A 49 2.83 -4.14 -7.02
CA TRP A 49 3.51 -5.36 -6.61
C TRP A 49 2.55 -6.55 -6.72
N SER A 50 3.12 -7.76 -6.79
CA SER A 50 2.34 -9.01 -6.83
C SER A 50 2.53 -9.81 -5.55
N LEU A 51 1.44 -10.35 -5.00
CA LEU A 51 1.49 -11.28 -3.87
C LEU A 51 2.39 -12.49 -4.16
N SER A 52 2.28 -13.05 -5.37
CA SER A 52 3.03 -14.25 -5.77
C SER A 52 4.54 -14.07 -5.70
N GLU A 53 5.02 -12.85 -5.91
CA GLU A 53 6.46 -12.55 -5.87
C GLU A 53 6.96 -12.29 -4.45
N LYS A 54 6.06 -11.99 -3.51
CA LYS A 54 6.39 -11.67 -2.11
C LYS A 54 6.08 -12.81 -1.15
N LEU A 55 5.23 -13.75 -1.54
CA LEU A 55 4.86 -14.90 -0.72
C LEU A 55 6.10 -15.75 -0.35
N GLY A 56 6.17 -16.17 0.91
CA GLY A 56 7.29 -16.91 1.51
C GLY A 56 8.50 -16.05 1.89
N ARG A 57 8.57 -14.79 1.45
CA ARG A 57 9.74 -13.92 1.67
C ARG A 57 9.72 -13.27 3.06
N PRO A 58 10.91 -13.00 3.65
CA PRO A 58 11.03 -12.24 4.89
C PRO A 58 10.80 -10.74 4.65
N LEU A 59 10.53 -9.99 5.72
CA LEU A 59 10.28 -8.54 5.69
C LEU A 59 11.34 -7.77 4.89
N THR A 60 12.62 -8.03 5.14
CA THR A 60 13.72 -7.35 4.44
C THR A 60 13.65 -7.58 2.92
N ALA A 61 13.43 -8.82 2.47
CA ALA A 61 13.36 -9.15 1.04
C ALA A 61 12.10 -8.62 0.35
N ILE A 62 10.99 -8.49 1.09
CA ILE A 62 9.76 -7.89 0.55
C ILE A 62 10.01 -6.42 0.21
N HIS A 63 10.69 -5.69 1.11
CA HIS A 63 10.90 -4.25 1.03
C HIS A 63 12.19 -3.83 0.31
N GLY A 64 13.07 -4.77 -0.06
CA GLY A 64 14.33 -4.47 -0.76
C GLY A 64 14.23 -3.49 -1.95
N PRO A 65 13.14 -3.48 -2.76
CA PRO A 65 12.97 -2.50 -3.84
C PRO A 65 12.68 -1.05 -3.38
N VAL A 66 12.41 -0.81 -2.10
CA VAL A 66 12.03 0.51 -1.57
C VAL A 66 13.29 1.31 -1.22
N PRO A 67 13.56 2.48 -1.83
CA PRO A 67 14.84 3.18 -1.69
C PRO A 67 15.21 3.54 -0.24
N ILE A 68 14.25 4.00 0.56
CA ILE A 68 14.46 4.37 1.96
C ILE A 68 14.60 3.15 2.90
N TYR A 69 14.38 1.94 2.40
CA TYR A 69 14.42 0.72 3.19
C TYR A 69 15.83 0.13 3.26
N ASP A 70 16.73 0.86 3.93
CA ASP A 70 18.08 0.41 4.19
C ASP A 70 18.17 -0.61 5.34
N ALA A 71 19.39 -1.07 5.66
CA ALA A 71 19.62 -2.00 6.76
C ALA A 71 19.23 -1.43 8.14
N THR A 72 19.23 -0.11 8.32
CA THR A 72 18.81 0.54 9.57
C THR A 72 17.30 0.52 9.70
N MET A 73 16.57 0.84 8.63
CA MET A 73 15.12 0.74 8.57
C MET A 73 14.67 -0.71 8.74
N ALA A 74 15.32 -1.65 8.04
CA ALA A 74 15.04 -3.09 8.17
C ALA A 74 15.14 -3.57 9.61
N ARG A 75 16.21 -3.21 10.34
CA ARG A 75 16.35 -3.55 11.77
C ARG A 75 15.26 -2.93 12.64
N ARG A 76 14.86 -1.68 12.37
CA ARG A 76 13.79 -1.01 13.13
C ARG A 76 12.44 -1.69 12.91
N VAL A 77 12.09 -2.00 11.66
CA VAL A 77 10.84 -2.66 11.32
C VAL A 77 10.79 -4.07 11.89
N ASN A 78 11.87 -4.85 11.78
CA ASN A 78 11.96 -6.17 12.41
C ASN A 78 11.77 -6.10 13.93
N ARG A 79 12.36 -5.10 14.61
CA ARG A 79 12.14 -4.87 16.04
C ARG A 79 10.69 -4.55 16.36
N VAL A 80 10.01 -3.74 15.55
CA VAL A 80 8.58 -3.43 15.72
C VAL A 80 7.75 -4.71 15.62
N PHE A 81 8.00 -5.56 14.63
CA PHE A 81 7.28 -6.83 14.49
C PHE A 81 7.53 -7.78 15.66
N ALA A 82 8.78 -7.91 16.10
CA ALA A 82 9.15 -8.74 17.24
C ALA A 82 8.52 -8.26 18.57
N ALA A 83 8.44 -6.94 18.76
CA ALA A 83 7.89 -6.32 19.98
C ALA A 83 6.37 -6.11 19.94
N LEU A 84 5.70 -6.40 18.82
CA LEU A 84 4.26 -6.19 18.69
C LEU A 84 3.51 -7.13 19.65
N ALA A 85 2.73 -6.55 20.55
CA ALA A 85 1.92 -7.30 21.50
C ALA A 85 0.45 -7.38 21.01
N PRO A 86 -0.27 -8.49 21.25
CA PRO A 86 -1.64 -8.68 20.76
C PRO A 86 -2.63 -7.56 21.16
N GLU A 87 -2.43 -6.97 22.32
CA GLU A 87 -3.23 -5.90 22.91
C GLU A 87 -2.83 -4.49 22.45
N ARG A 88 -1.71 -4.37 21.70
CA ARG A 88 -1.18 -3.08 21.22
C ARG A 88 -1.06 -3.08 19.69
N PRO A 89 -2.19 -3.07 18.94
CA PRO A 89 -2.13 -2.96 17.49
C PRO A 89 -1.52 -1.62 17.07
N LEU A 90 -0.83 -1.63 15.93
CA LEU A 90 -0.24 -0.42 15.34
C LEU A 90 -1.01 -0.02 14.11
N MET A 91 -1.04 1.29 13.84
CA MET A 91 -1.60 1.86 12.63
C MET A 91 -0.63 2.90 12.06
N ARG A 92 -0.49 2.90 10.74
CA ARG A 92 0.19 3.95 9.97
C ARG A 92 -0.61 4.27 8.71
N VAL A 93 -0.29 5.39 8.10
CA VAL A 93 -0.77 5.73 6.76
C VAL A 93 0.42 5.77 5.81
N ASN A 94 0.28 5.08 4.69
CA ASN A 94 1.11 5.27 3.51
C ASN A 94 0.29 6.01 2.45
N TRP A 95 0.94 6.74 1.55
CA TRP A 95 0.24 7.46 0.50
C TRP A 95 1.11 7.66 -0.74
N LEU A 96 0.45 7.94 -1.86
CA LEU A 96 1.05 8.41 -3.09
C LEU A 96 0.01 9.18 -3.93
N VAL A 97 0.48 9.95 -4.91
CA VAL A 97 -0.39 10.53 -5.94
C VAL A 97 -0.38 9.62 -7.17
N ALA A 98 -1.56 9.09 -7.52
CA ALA A 98 -1.76 8.14 -8.59
C ALA A 98 -2.41 8.84 -9.80
N PRO A 99 -1.99 8.55 -11.04
CA PRO A 99 -2.61 9.09 -12.25
C PRO A 99 -3.88 8.29 -12.63
N THR A 100 -4.51 7.58 -11.71
CA THR A 100 -5.64 6.67 -12.00
C THR A 100 -6.50 6.43 -10.76
N ASP A 101 -7.79 6.18 -11.00
CA ASP A 101 -8.78 5.75 -10.02
C ASP A 101 -8.87 4.22 -9.85
N ARG A 102 -8.00 3.46 -10.53
CA ARG A 102 -7.97 2.00 -10.39
C ARG A 102 -7.40 1.61 -9.03
N LEU A 103 -8.19 0.85 -8.26
CA LEU A 103 -7.75 0.31 -6.97
C LEU A 103 -6.71 -0.81 -7.11
N ARG A 104 -6.85 -1.66 -8.15
CA ARG A 104 -5.96 -2.79 -8.41
C ARG A 104 -4.87 -2.40 -9.40
N LEU A 105 -3.67 -2.10 -8.89
CA LEU A 105 -2.49 -1.79 -9.69
C LEU A 105 -1.45 -2.91 -9.55
N ALA A 106 -1.86 -4.16 -9.79
CA ALA A 106 -0.97 -5.31 -9.65
C ALA A 106 0.09 -5.28 -10.76
N GLN A 107 1.36 -5.40 -10.39
CA GLN A 107 2.46 -5.40 -11.35
C GLN A 107 3.55 -6.33 -10.86
N ARG A 108 4.11 -7.12 -11.78
CA ARG A 108 5.30 -7.94 -11.50
C ARG A 108 6.56 -7.09 -11.52
N GLU A 109 7.58 -7.47 -10.75
CA GLU A 109 8.83 -6.72 -10.67
C GLU A 109 9.50 -6.58 -12.05
N ALA A 110 9.49 -7.65 -12.87
CA ALA A 110 10.03 -7.64 -14.23
C ALA A 110 9.23 -6.76 -15.21
N GLU A 111 7.98 -6.43 -14.87
CA GLU A 111 7.07 -5.65 -15.71
C GLU A 111 6.95 -4.20 -15.22
N LYS A 112 7.75 -3.79 -14.23
CA LYS A 112 7.76 -2.44 -13.66
C LYS A 112 8.11 -1.40 -14.73
N ALA A 113 7.07 -0.87 -15.36
CA ALA A 113 7.13 0.33 -16.15
C ALA A 113 7.06 1.58 -15.25
N PRO A 114 7.41 2.77 -15.75
CA PRO A 114 6.95 4.03 -15.16
C PRO A 114 5.43 4.06 -15.05
N HIS A 115 4.89 4.92 -14.17
CA HIS A 115 3.45 5.13 -14.15
C HIS A 115 3.03 5.84 -15.46
N GLY A 116 1.89 5.45 -16.06
CA GLY A 116 1.35 6.13 -17.25
C GLY A 116 1.26 5.31 -18.55
N GLY A 117 1.99 4.20 -18.68
CA GLY A 117 2.01 3.44 -19.96
C GLY A 117 0.75 2.61 -20.25
N ARG A 118 0.27 1.84 -19.27
CA ARG A 118 -0.91 0.94 -19.40
C ARG A 118 -2.08 1.29 -18.47
N ASP A 119 -1.80 1.94 -17.35
CA ASP A 119 -2.78 2.22 -16.28
C ASP A 119 -2.98 3.71 -15.99
N GLY A 120 -2.32 4.61 -16.75
CA GLY A 120 -2.45 6.05 -16.56
C GLY A 120 -3.75 6.58 -17.17
N GLY A 121 -4.49 7.36 -16.39
CA GLY A 121 -5.57 8.23 -16.81
C GLY A 121 -5.06 9.14 -17.92
N ARG A 122 -5.52 8.86 -19.14
CA ARG A 122 -5.26 9.67 -20.35
C ARG A 122 -5.97 11.03 -20.30
N ASP A 123 -6.58 11.37 -19.18
CA ASP A 123 -7.42 12.54 -18.95
C ASP A 123 -6.74 13.62 -18.09
N GLY A 124 -5.49 13.41 -17.67
CA GLY A 124 -4.74 14.37 -16.86
C GLY A 124 -5.20 14.44 -15.39
N ARG A 125 -6.06 13.52 -14.94
CA ARG A 125 -6.56 13.51 -13.57
C ARG A 125 -5.65 12.71 -12.64
N PHE A 126 -5.62 13.14 -11.39
CA PHE A 126 -4.85 12.52 -10.33
C PHE A 126 -5.70 12.26 -9.09
N TRP A 127 -5.31 11.24 -8.33
CA TRP A 127 -5.94 10.83 -7.09
C TRP A 127 -4.89 10.74 -5.99
N LEU A 128 -5.23 11.25 -4.81
CA LEU A 128 -4.51 10.90 -3.59
C LEU A 128 -4.92 9.48 -3.20
N ARG A 129 -3.99 8.54 -3.37
CA ARG A 129 -4.12 7.17 -2.90
C ARG A 129 -3.56 7.07 -1.50
N THR A 130 -4.41 6.74 -0.54
CA THR A 130 -4.01 6.50 0.86
C THR A 130 -4.21 5.04 1.23
N GLU A 131 -3.31 4.54 2.05
CA GLU A 131 -3.27 3.18 2.56
C GLU A 131 -3.22 3.23 4.07
N ARG A 132 -4.36 3.05 4.72
CA ARG A 132 -4.41 2.86 6.17
C ARG A 132 -3.99 1.43 6.47
N GLN A 133 -2.82 1.33 7.08
CA GLN A 133 -2.12 0.09 7.33
C GLN A 133 -2.20 -0.25 8.81
N THR A 134 -2.71 -1.43 9.16
CA THR A 134 -2.78 -1.88 10.56
C THR A 134 -2.04 -3.18 10.77
N LEU A 135 -1.35 -3.31 11.90
CA LEU A 135 -0.63 -4.51 12.31
C LEU A 135 -1.21 -5.00 13.62
N ARG A 136 -1.71 -6.24 13.65
CA ARG A 136 -2.22 -6.87 14.86
C ARG A 136 -1.67 -8.27 15.03
N ARG A 137 -1.06 -8.54 16.18
CA ARG A 137 -0.58 -9.88 16.53
C ARG A 137 -1.71 -10.76 17.03
N LEU A 138 -1.77 -11.99 16.53
CA LEU A 138 -2.70 -13.03 16.99
C LEU A 138 -2.15 -13.69 18.26
N THR A 139 -3.03 -13.94 19.22
CA THR A 139 -2.67 -14.47 20.54
C THR A 139 -2.18 -15.91 20.51
N ILE A 140 -2.75 -16.75 19.65
CA ILE A 140 -2.44 -18.19 19.60
C ILE A 140 -1.19 -18.46 18.76
N THR A 141 -1.17 -17.96 17.51
CA THR A 141 -0.10 -18.29 16.55
C THR A 141 1.10 -17.34 16.63
N GLY A 142 0.94 -16.18 17.27
CA GLY A 142 1.93 -15.11 17.25
C GLY A 142 2.10 -14.43 15.89
N ALA A 143 1.37 -14.86 14.85
CA ALA A 143 1.38 -14.23 13.53
C ALA A 143 0.80 -12.82 13.58
N VAL A 144 1.28 -11.95 12.69
CA VAL A 144 0.79 -10.59 12.54
C VAL A 144 -0.13 -10.52 11.33
N VAL A 145 -1.38 -10.14 11.58
CA VAL A 145 -2.32 -9.74 10.53
C VAL A 145 -2.00 -8.31 10.15
N PHE A 146 -1.58 -8.13 8.91
CA PHE A 146 -1.34 -6.83 8.29
C PHE A 146 -2.49 -6.52 7.35
N THR A 147 -3.28 -5.49 7.66
CA THR A 147 -4.36 -5.04 6.78
C THR A 147 -4.02 -3.73 6.09
N VAL A 148 -4.51 -3.56 4.86
CA VAL A 148 -4.32 -2.34 4.07
C VAL A 148 -5.66 -1.88 3.52
N LYS A 149 -6.23 -0.83 4.10
CA LYS A 149 -7.41 -0.15 3.53
C LYS A 149 -6.95 0.90 2.54
N THR A 150 -7.28 0.69 1.27
CA THR A 150 -6.98 1.65 0.20
C THR A 150 -8.16 2.57 -0.03
N THR A 151 -7.89 3.89 -0.05
CA THR A 151 -8.86 4.92 -0.44
C THR A 151 -8.26 5.76 -1.56
N LEU A 152 -9.08 6.12 -2.55
CA LEU A 152 -8.73 7.02 -3.64
C LEU A 152 -9.59 8.27 -3.54
N THR A 153 -8.94 9.43 -3.42
CA THR A 153 -9.61 10.73 -3.39
C THR A 153 -9.14 11.55 -4.58
N PRO A 154 -10.03 11.98 -5.50
CA PRO A 154 -9.64 12.87 -6.59
C PRO A 154 -8.95 14.13 -6.03
N LEU A 155 -7.84 14.58 -6.62
CA LEU A 155 -7.16 15.80 -6.12
C LEU A 155 -8.08 17.03 -6.17
N ALA A 156 -8.99 17.08 -7.15
CA ALA A 156 -10.00 18.12 -7.27
C ALA A 156 -10.99 18.18 -6.09
N ALA A 157 -11.15 17.08 -5.32
CA ALA A 157 -11.99 17.05 -4.14
C ALA A 157 -11.28 17.54 -2.86
N LEU A 158 -9.96 17.77 -2.92
CA LEU A 158 -9.20 18.32 -1.79
C LEU A 158 -9.45 19.82 -1.66
N THR A 159 -9.45 20.33 -0.44
CA THR A 159 -9.49 21.79 -0.20
C THR A 159 -8.20 22.45 -0.67
N GLN A 160 -8.21 23.77 -0.91
CA GLN A 160 -7.00 24.52 -1.29
C GLN A 160 -5.85 24.32 -0.30
N ALA A 161 -6.14 24.34 1.02
CA ALA A 161 -5.13 24.11 2.05
C ALA A 161 -4.55 22.68 1.99
N GLN A 162 -5.39 21.67 1.73
CA GLN A 162 -4.94 20.28 1.58
C GLN A 162 -4.06 20.11 0.34
N ARG A 163 -4.42 20.74 -0.79
CA ARG A 163 -3.60 20.72 -2.01
C ARG A 163 -2.24 21.37 -1.77
N GLY A 164 -2.21 22.54 -1.12
CA GLY A 164 -0.96 23.22 -0.78
C GLY A 164 -0.04 22.39 0.13
N ALA A 165 -0.61 21.76 1.17
CA ALA A 165 0.16 20.89 2.06
C ALA A 165 0.70 19.64 1.34
N LEU A 166 -0.11 19.04 0.45
CA LEU A 166 0.31 17.89 -0.35
C LEU A 166 1.40 18.28 -1.36
N GLY A 167 1.25 19.42 -2.03
CA GLY A 167 2.23 19.95 -2.98
C GLY A 167 3.58 20.22 -2.33
N ALA A 168 3.59 20.87 -1.16
CA ALA A 168 4.81 21.09 -0.38
C ALA A 168 5.53 19.77 -0.03
N ARG A 169 4.78 18.73 0.36
CA ARG A 169 5.36 17.42 0.69
C ARG A 169 5.86 16.66 -0.54
N LEU A 170 5.21 16.80 -1.68
CA LEU A 170 5.69 16.21 -2.93
C LEU A 170 6.99 16.90 -3.37
N ALA A 171 7.07 18.23 -3.30
CA ALA A 171 8.27 18.97 -3.69
C ALA A 171 9.53 18.61 -2.88
N GLU A 172 9.35 18.11 -1.65
CA GLU A 172 10.43 17.65 -0.77
C GLU A 172 10.88 16.19 -1.04
N TRP A 173 10.24 15.47 -1.97
CA TRP A 173 10.58 14.06 -2.20
C TRP A 173 11.99 13.90 -2.77
N PRO A 174 12.80 12.96 -2.22
CA PRO A 174 14.07 12.58 -2.81
C PRO A 174 13.92 12.05 -4.24
N GLU A 175 14.92 12.27 -5.09
CA GLU A 175 14.91 11.79 -6.48
C GLU A 175 14.70 10.28 -6.58
N ALA A 176 15.27 9.50 -5.66
CA ALA A 176 15.08 8.06 -5.61
C ALA A 176 13.61 7.67 -5.33
N ASP A 177 12.91 8.42 -4.47
CA ASP A 177 11.49 8.22 -4.21
C ASP A 177 10.64 8.63 -5.41
N ILE A 178 10.99 9.72 -6.09
CA ILE A 178 10.34 10.14 -7.34
C ILE A 178 10.47 9.04 -8.39
N ALA A 179 11.68 8.52 -8.61
CA ALA A 179 11.95 7.43 -9.54
C ALA A 179 11.15 6.16 -9.19
N TYR A 180 11.14 5.76 -7.91
CA TYR A 180 10.38 4.61 -7.42
C TYR A 180 8.86 4.77 -7.60
N ARG A 181 8.34 6.00 -7.46
CA ARG A 181 6.89 6.31 -7.45
C ARG A 181 6.37 6.83 -8.79
N GLY A 182 7.04 6.49 -9.89
CA GLY A 182 6.55 6.73 -11.25
C GLY A 182 7.37 7.66 -12.11
N GLY A 183 8.47 8.22 -11.58
CA GLY A 183 9.42 9.03 -12.33
C GLY A 183 9.07 10.52 -12.37
N GLY A 184 10.05 11.32 -12.82
CA GLY A 184 9.97 12.78 -12.82
C GLY A 184 8.81 13.35 -13.62
N ALA A 185 8.48 12.76 -14.78
CA ALA A 185 7.38 13.25 -15.61
C ALA A 185 6.01 13.18 -14.90
N GLN A 186 5.72 12.05 -14.24
CA GLN A 186 4.51 11.94 -13.41
C GLN A 186 4.56 12.91 -12.24
N HIS A 187 5.70 13.02 -11.57
CA HIS A 187 5.84 13.88 -10.41
C HIS A 187 5.55 15.34 -10.75
N ALA A 188 6.11 15.84 -11.86
CA ALA A 188 5.85 17.18 -12.37
C ALA A 188 4.37 17.37 -12.75
N ALA A 189 3.75 16.39 -13.42
CA ALA A 189 2.33 16.45 -13.76
C ALA A 189 1.42 16.46 -12.52
N ALA A 190 1.78 15.70 -11.48
CA ALA A 190 1.05 15.67 -10.21
C ALA A 190 1.12 17.02 -9.47
N LEU A 191 2.30 17.65 -9.45
CA LEU A 191 2.47 19.00 -8.90
C LEU A 191 1.62 20.02 -9.66
N ALA A 192 1.69 20.02 -10.99
CA ALA A 192 0.89 20.92 -11.83
C ALA A 192 -0.63 20.73 -11.61
N ALA A 193 -1.09 19.49 -11.41
CA ALA A 193 -2.50 19.20 -11.14
C ALA A 193 -2.98 19.74 -9.78
N LEU A 194 -2.09 19.89 -8.79
CA LEU A 194 -2.42 20.49 -7.49
C LEU A 194 -2.59 22.01 -7.59
N ASP A 195 -1.84 22.66 -8.48
CA ASP A 195 -1.90 24.10 -8.71
C ASP A 195 -3.11 24.49 -9.58
N TRP A 196 -3.50 23.65 -10.54
CA TRP A 196 -4.57 23.94 -11.51
C TRP A 196 -5.99 23.87 -10.95
N CYS A 197 -6.20 23.27 -9.78
CA CYS A 197 -7.53 23.16 -9.16
C CYS A 197 -7.94 24.42 -8.35
N ALA A 198 -7.18 25.52 -8.46
CA ALA A 198 -7.42 26.79 -7.77
C ALA A 198 -8.44 27.69 -8.49
#